data_AF-A0A382N4L5-F1
#
_entry.id   AF-A0A382N4L5-F1
#
_cell.length_a   1.000
_cell.length_b   1.000
_cell.length_c   1.000
_cell.angle_alpha   90.00
_cell.angle_beta   90.00
_cell.angle_gamma   90.00
#
_symmetry.space_group_name_H-M   'P 1'
#
loop_
_entity.id
_entity.type
_entity.pdbx_description
1 polymer ?
#
loop_
_entity_poly.entity_id
_entity_poly.type
_entity_poly.pdbx_seq_one_letter_code
_entity_poly.pdbx_strand_id
1 'polypeptide(L)'
;QFSLSDPYPNPFNSRTKIHFFLKKINDVSIRFYSLKGEELDNLDFQSLERGEHFVEWNAGNNPSGIYLLKLETMHQTEIKKLTFLR
;
A
#
# COMPACT_ATOMS: atom_id res chain seq x y z
N GLN A 1 -4.07 15.06 2.86
CA GLN A 1 -3.47 15.05 1.53
C GLN A 1 -2.11 14.40 1.63
N PHE A 2 -1.84 13.44 0.77
CA PHE A 2 -0.61 12.66 0.69
C PHE A 2 -0.12 12.57 -0.76
N SER A 3 1.10 12.07 -0.92
CA SER A 3 1.65 11.64 -2.20
C SER A 3 2.16 10.21 -2.06
N LEU A 4 1.67 9.29 -2.89
CA LEU A 4 2.07 7.89 -2.88
C LEU A 4 3.03 7.62 -4.05
N SER A 5 4.23 7.16 -3.71
CA SER A 5 5.20 6.72 -4.71
C SER A 5 4.79 5.38 -5.30
N ASP A 6 5.33 5.04 -6.48
CA ASP A 6 5.18 3.69 -6.99
C ASP A 6 5.83 2.68 -6.04
N PRO A 7 5.15 1.56 -5.71
CA PRO A 7 5.74 0.54 -4.87
C PRO A 7 7.01 -0.03 -5.51
N TYR A 8 8.05 -0.26 -4.70
CA TYR A 8 9.32 -0.74 -5.19
C TYR A 8 9.92 -1.82 -4.27
N PRO A 9 10.39 -2.96 -4.82
CA PRO A 9 10.34 -3.35 -6.23
C PRO A 9 8.91 -3.66 -6.71
N ASN A 10 8.67 -3.50 -8.02
CA ASN A 10 7.45 -3.94 -8.70
C ASN A 10 7.75 -4.15 -10.21
N PRO A 11 7.79 -5.40 -10.73
CA PRO A 11 7.39 -6.64 -10.06
C PRO A 11 8.27 -7.04 -8.85
N PHE A 12 7.75 -7.86 -7.94
CA PHE A 12 8.44 -8.25 -6.71
C PHE A 12 8.33 -9.75 -6.39
N ASN A 13 9.32 -10.30 -5.67
CA ASN A 13 9.45 -11.76 -5.42
C ASN A 13 8.77 -12.27 -4.13
N SER A 14 8.48 -11.38 -3.19
CA SER A 14 7.78 -11.69 -1.91
C SER A 14 7.40 -10.42 -1.17
N ARG A 15 8.31 -9.45 -1.14
CA ARG A 15 8.13 -8.17 -0.47
C ARG A 15 8.26 -6.98 -1.42
N THR A 16 7.45 -5.96 -1.19
CA THR A 16 7.56 -4.66 -1.84
C THR A 16 7.44 -3.55 -0.79
N LYS A 17 8.13 -2.43 -1.00
CA LYS A 17 8.04 -1.26 -0.12
C LYS A 17 7.09 -0.24 -0.71
N ILE A 18 6.29 0.34 0.18
CA ILE A 18 5.33 1.37 -0.11
C ILE A 18 5.82 2.63 0.59
N HIS A 19 6.11 3.64 -0.22
CA HIS A 19 6.60 4.92 0.25
C HIS A 19 5.56 5.99 -0.04
N PHE A 20 5.15 6.71 1.00
CA PHE A 20 4.25 7.84 0.87
C PHE A 20 4.65 9.00 1.78
N PHE A 21 4.31 10.22 1.36
CA PHE A 21 4.53 11.44 2.11
C PHE A 21 3.21 12.03 2.58
N LEU A 22 3.12 12.36 3.87
CA LEU A 22 2.00 13.09 4.45
C LEU A 22 2.33 14.58 4.57
N LYS A 23 1.46 15.45 4.01
CA LYS A 23 1.64 16.91 4.12
C LYS A 23 1.30 17.46 5.51
N LYS A 24 0.49 16.75 6.27
CA LYS A 24 0.03 17.08 7.63
C LYS A 24 -0.34 15.77 8.34
N ILE A 25 -0.50 15.84 9.66
CA ILE A 25 -1.01 14.72 10.46
C ILE A 25 -2.33 14.21 9.89
N ASN A 26 -2.49 12.89 9.79
CA ASN A 26 -3.66 12.29 9.18
C ASN A 26 -3.86 10.84 9.63
N ASP A 27 -5.11 10.38 9.60
CA ASP A 27 -5.40 8.94 9.67
C ASP A 27 -5.15 8.33 8.30
N VAL A 28 -4.44 7.20 8.27
CA VAL A 28 -4.05 6.49 7.05
C VAL A 28 -4.48 5.04 7.16
N SER A 29 -5.24 4.58 6.18
CA SER A 29 -5.56 3.16 5.97
C SER A 29 -4.86 2.71 4.69
N ILE A 30 -4.13 1.59 4.80
CA ILE A 30 -3.54 0.90 3.68
C ILE A 30 -4.22 -0.46 3.60
N ARG A 31 -4.70 -0.81 2.40
CA ARG A 31 -5.41 -2.05 2.13
C ARG A 31 -4.85 -2.73 0.89
N PHE A 32 -4.81 -4.05 0.92
CA PHE A 32 -4.34 -4.87 -0.18
C PHE A 32 -5.47 -5.76 -0.67
N TYR A 33 -5.69 -5.80 -1.99
CA TYR A 33 -6.75 -6.57 -2.59
C TYR A 33 -6.24 -7.49 -3.69
N SER A 34 -6.88 -8.64 -3.85
CA SER A 34 -6.77 -9.44 -5.08
C SER A 34 -7.59 -8.82 -6.21
N LEU A 35 -7.35 -9.23 -7.46
CA LEU A 35 -8.18 -8.79 -8.61
C LEU A 35 -9.65 -9.19 -8.51
N LYS A 36 -10.00 -10.15 -7.63
CA LYS A 36 -11.39 -10.53 -7.36
C LYS A 36 -12.07 -9.61 -6.35
N GLY A 37 -11.34 -8.63 -5.80
CA GLY A 37 -11.84 -7.70 -4.78
C GLY A 37 -11.75 -8.24 -3.34
N GLU A 38 -11.13 -9.40 -3.13
CA GLU A 38 -10.89 -9.93 -1.79
C GLU A 38 -9.82 -9.09 -1.09
N GLU A 39 -10.10 -8.61 0.12
CA GLU A 39 -9.12 -7.96 0.99
C GLU A 39 -8.17 -9.01 1.56
N LEU A 40 -6.87 -8.83 1.33
CA LEU A 40 -5.83 -9.77 1.71
C LEU A 40 -5.10 -9.34 2.98
N ASP A 41 -4.94 -8.03 3.17
CA ASP A 41 -4.19 -7.46 4.29
C ASP A 41 -4.55 -5.98 4.50
N ASN A 42 -4.31 -5.49 5.71
CA ASN A 42 -4.57 -4.12 6.09
C ASN A 42 -3.60 -3.56 7.13
N LEU A 43 -3.32 -2.25 7.03
CA LEU A 43 -2.53 -1.49 8.00
C LEU A 43 -3.26 -0.18 8.28
N ASP A 44 -3.63 0.03 9.55
CA ASP A 44 -4.30 1.25 10.02
C ASP A 44 -3.39 2.06 10.94
N PHE A 45 -3.22 3.34 10.60
CA PHE A 45 -2.46 4.30 11.38
C PHE A 45 -3.36 5.46 11.76
N GLN A 46 -3.52 5.67 13.07
CA GLN A 46 -4.23 6.82 13.61
C GLN A 46 -3.23 7.96 13.85
N SER A 47 -3.61 9.18 13.45
CA SER A 47 -2.84 10.41 13.68
C SER A 47 -1.36 10.28 13.27
N LEU A 48 -1.12 9.70 12.10
CA LEU A 48 0.24 9.51 11.58
C LEU A 48 0.86 10.88 11.24
N GLU A 49 2.04 11.14 11.79
CA GLU A 49 2.70 12.44 11.71
C GLU A 49 3.01 12.88 10.28
N ARG A 50 3.17 14.20 10.08
CA ARG A 50 3.67 14.75 8.82
C ARG A 50 5.07 14.18 8.54
N GLY A 51 5.32 13.77 7.30
CA GLY A 51 6.64 13.30 6.88
C GLY A 51 6.59 12.16 5.87
N GLU A 52 7.76 11.57 5.62
CA GLU A 52 7.90 10.35 4.83
C GLU A 52 7.64 9.12 5.68
N HIS A 53 6.91 8.16 5.09
CA HIS A 53 6.55 6.90 5.73
C HIS A 53 6.83 5.75 4.78
N PHE A 54 7.39 4.68 5.35
CA PHE A 54 7.75 3.47 4.63
C PHE A 54 7.07 2.28 5.30
N VAL A 55 6.28 1.54 4.54
CA VAL A 55 5.73 0.26 4.98
C VAL A 55 6.11 -0.83 4.00
N GLU A 56 6.24 -2.05 4.49
CA GLU A 56 6.55 -3.21 3.67
C GLU A 56 5.34 -4.13 3.61
N TRP A 57 5.02 -4.62 2.43
CA TRP A 57 4.00 -5.65 2.26
C TRP A 57 4.63 -6.96 1.81
N ASN A 58 4.26 -8.05 2.47
CA ASN A 58 4.73 -9.39 2.17
C ASN A 58 3.58 -10.25 1.61
N ALA A 59 3.63 -10.52 0.30
CA ALA A 59 2.65 -11.35 -0.38
C ALA A 59 3.05 -12.83 -0.49
N GLY A 60 4.09 -13.28 0.23
CA GLY A 60 4.68 -14.62 0.04
C GLY A 60 3.74 -15.82 0.26
N ASN A 61 2.62 -15.62 0.96
CA ASN A 61 1.59 -16.64 1.17
C ASN A 61 0.48 -16.63 0.10
N ASN A 62 0.49 -15.64 -0.81
CA ASN A 62 -0.47 -15.52 -1.89
C ASN A 62 0.09 -16.11 -3.20
N PRO A 63 -0.75 -16.43 -4.21
CA PRO A 63 -0.28 -16.87 -5.53
C PRO A 63 0.40 -15.74 -6.32
N SER A 64 1.31 -16.04 -7.25
CA SER A 64 1.81 -15.04 -8.21
C SER A 64 0.65 -14.39 -8.97
N GLY A 65 0.73 -13.08 -9.22
CA GLY A 65 -0.36 -12.37 -9.88
C GLY A 65 -0.36 -10.86 -9.67
N ILE A 66 -1.48 -10.26 -10.02
CA ILE A 66 -1.72 -8.83 -9.88
C ILE A 66 -2.54 -8.58 -8.61
N TYR A 67 -2.13 -7.55 -7.88
CA TYR A 67 -2.75 -7.07 -6.65
C TYR A 67 -3.00 -5.57 -6.74
N LEU A 68 -3.88 -5.08 -5.88
CA LEU A 68 -4.18 -3.66 -5.74
C LEU A 68 -3.81 -3.19 -4.34
N LEU A 69 -2.99 -2.16 -4.27
CA LEU A 69 -2.73 -1.37 -3.08
C LEU A 69 -3.67 -0.18 -3.09
N LYS A 70 -4.44 0.01 -2.03
CA LYS A 70 -5.24 1.21 -1.80
C LYS A 70 -4.70 1.92 -0.57
N LEU A 71 -4.28 3.18 -0.73
CA LEU A 71 -3.97 4.07 0.38
C LEU A 71 -5.06 5.12 0.48
N GLU A 72 -5.66 5.23 1.66
CA GLU A 72 -6.75 6.15 1.92
C GLU A 72 -6.52 6.96 3.19
N THR A 73 -7.05 8.17 3.15
CA THR A 73 -7.17 9.10 4.27
C THR A 73 -8.56 9.73 4.20
N MET A 74 -8.96 10.50 5.22
CA MET A 74 -10.28 11.15 5.23
C MET A 74 -10.63 11.98 3.98
N HIS A 75 -9.64 12.49 3.24
CA HIS A 75 -9.87 13.42 2.12
C HIS A 75 -9.31 12.95 0.78
N GLN A 76 -8.62 11.80 0.73
CA GLN A 76 -7.92 11.37 -0.47
C GLN A 76 -7.78 9.85 -0.45
N THR A 77 -7.96 9.24 -1.62
CA THR A 77 -7.71 7.82 -1.87
C THR A 77 -6.86 7.70 -3.14
N GLU A 78 -5.86 6.83 -3.12
CA GLU A 78 -5.04 6.49 -4.29
C GLU A 78 -4.86 4.98 -4.37
N ILE A 79 -4.86 4.45 -5.59
CA ILE A 79 -4.73 3.01 -5.86
C ILE A 79 -3.52 2.78 -6.77
N LYS A 80 -2.70 1.78 -6.43
CA LYS A 80 -1.54 1.33 -7.22
C LYS A 80 -1.65 -0.16 -7.52
N LYS A 81 -1.20 -0.54 -8.72
CA LYS A 81 -1.12 -1.93 -9.14
C LYS A 81 0.21 -2.55 -8.69
N LEU A 82 0.15 -3.75 -8.15
CA LEU A 82 1.29 -4.54 -7.69
C LEU A 82 1.38 -5.83 -8.50
N THR A 83 2.59 -6.18 -8.96
CA THR A 83 2.85 -7.41 -9.72
C THR A 83 3.75 -8.31 -8.90
N PHE A 84 3.18 -9.38 -8.34
CA PHE A 84 3.91 -10.34 -7.54
C PHE A 84 4.33 -11.53 -8.42
N LEU A 85 5.61 -11.88 -8.35
CA LEU A 85 6.21 -13.02 -9.01
C LEU A 85 6.77 -13.96 -7.93
N ARG A 86 6.62 -15.26 -8.12
CA ARG A 86 7.19 -16.29 -7.27
C ARG A 86 7.93 -17.29 -8.14
#